data_AF-A0A519MLQ8-F1
#
_entry.id   AF-A0A519MLQ8-F1
#
_cell.length_a   1.000
_cell.length_b   1.000
_cell.length_c   1.000
_cell.angle_alpha   90.00
_cell.angle_beta   90.00
_cell.angle_gamma   90.00
#
_symmetry.space_group_name_H-M   'P 1'
#
loop_
_entity.id
_entity.type
_entity.pdbx_description
1 polymer ?
#
loop_
_entity_poly.entity_id
_entity_poly.type
_entity_poly.pdbx_seq_one_letter_code
_entity_poly.pdbx_strand_id
1 'polypeptide(L)'
;AKLRYTTTGHGGWENGDEYLPKRNTITLDGTVAFAFVPWRQDCGSYRLFNPASGNFENGLSSSDYSRSNWCPGTVTNPEFIDIGNLKAGTHTITVTIPQGAPEGNSFSAWNVSGVLLGEE
;
A
#
# COMPACT_ATOMS: atom_id res chain seq x y z
N ALA A 1 20.49 8.26 5.55
CA ALA A 1 19.35 7.59 6.21
C ALA A 1 18.34 7.11 5.17
N LYS A 2 17.64 6.02 5.48
CA LYS A 2 16.58 5.42 4.64
C LYS A 2 15.33 5.20 5.47
N LEU A 3 14.16 5.31 4.86
CA LEU A 3 12.90 4.89 5.45
C LEU A 3 12.48 3.56 4.82
N ARG A 4 12.42 2.50 5.63
CA ARG A 4 11.76 1.25 5.26
C ARG A 4 10.26 1.45 5.46
N TYR A 5 9.52 1.57 4.37
CA TYR A 5 8.09 1.86 4.35
C TYR A 5 7.29 0.67 3.81
N THR A 6 6.26 0.22 4.52
CA THR A 6 5.35 -0.84 4.05
C THR A 6 3.92 -0.35 4.14
N THR A 7 3.16 -0.52 3.06
CA THR A 7 1.78 -0.02 2.94
C THR A 7 0.91 -1.03 2.19
N THR A 8 -0.34 -1.20 2.63
CA THR A 8 -1.38 -1.95 1.92
C THR A 8 -2.71 -1.22 2.07
N GLY A 9 -3.45 -1.08 0.96
CA GLY A 9 -4.80 -0.51 0.95
C GLY A 9 -5.86 -1.59 1.12
N HIS A 10 -6.90 -1.29 1.92
CA HIS A 10 -7.97 -2.21 2.30
C HIS A 10 -9.33 -1.57 2.10
N GLY A 11 -10.34 -2.41 1.94
CA GLY A 11 -11.72 -2.02 1.69
C GLY A 11 -12.32 -2.91 0.61
N GLY A 12 -12.85 -4.07 0.99
CA GLY A 12 -13.18 -5.16 0.08
C GLY A 12 -14.48 -5.00 -0.71
N TRP A 13 -14.72 -3.84 -1.32
CA TRP A 13 -15.84 -3.60 -2.23
C TRP A 13 -15.38 -2.79 -3.45
N GLU A 14 -16.24 -2.66 -4.47
CA GLU A 14 -15.88 -2.06 -5.77
C GLU A 14 -15.22 -0.68 -5.67
N ASN A 15 -15.69 0.18 -4.75
CA ASN A 15 -15.14 1.53 -4.54
C ASN A 15 -14.13 1.61 -3.38
N GLY A 16 -13.74 0.48 -2.80
CA GLY A 16 -12.84 0.44 -1.67
C GLY A 16 -11.37 0.52 -2.07
N ASP A 17 -10.54 1.02 -1.15
CA ASP A 17 -9.13 1.30 -1.42
C ASP A 17 -8.29 0.02 -1.65
N GLU A 18 -8.86 -1.17 -1.43
CA GLU A 18 -8.27 -2.44 -1.87
C GLU A 18 -8.10 -2.48 -3.39
N TYR A 19 -9.10 -1.99 -4.12
CA TYR A 19 -9.19 -2.10 -5.59
C TYR A 19 -9.01 -0.76 -6.31
N LEU A 20 -8.84 0.34 -5.57
CA LEU A 20 -8.60 1.67 -6.13
C LEU A 20 -7.17 2.17 -5.83
N PRO A 21 -6.35 2.48 -6.85
CA PRO A 21 -5.00 2.96 -6.64
C PRO A 21 -4.99 4.35 -5.97
N LYS A 22 -4.29 4.47 -4.83
CA LYS A 22 -4.13 5.77 -4.11
C LYS A 22 -2.67 6.15 -3.99
N ARG A 23 -2.34 7.40 -4.32
CA ARG A 23 -0.97 7.93 -4.15
C ARG A 23 -0.64 8.07 -2.67
N ASN A 24 0.41 7.37 -2.23
CA ASN A 24 1.04 7.55 -0.93
C ASN A 24 2.12 8.63 -1.08
N THR A 25 2.02 9.71 -0.30
CA THR A 25 3.00 10.82 -0.30
C THR A 25 3.71 10.86 1.04
N ILE A 26 5.04 10.79 1.02
CA ILE A 26 5.90 10.85 2.19
C ILE A 26 6.62 12.20 2.15
N THR A 27 6.47 13.00 3.21
CA THR A 27 7.20 14.26 3.38
C THR A 27 8.17 14.18 4.55
N LEU A 28 9.32 14.84 4.40
CA LEU A 28 10.32 15.07 5.42
C LEU A 28 10.41 16.58 5.66
N ASP A 29 10.18 17.03 6.89
CA ASP A 29 10.20 18.44 7.28
C ASP A 29 9.34 19.33 6.38
N GLY A 30 8.16 18.82 6.00
CA GLY A 30 7.20 19.51 5.13
C GLY A 30 7.51 19.46 3.63
N THR A 31 8.66 18.93 3.21
CA THR A 31 9.02 18.78 1.79
C THR A 31 8.76 17.36 1.32
N VAL A 32 8.22 17.18 0.11
CA VAL A 32 8.00 15.83 -0.46
C VAL A 32 9.34 15.13 -0.68
N ALA A 33 9.53 14.01 0.02
CA ALA A 33 10.70 13.16 -0.13
C ALA A 33 10.45 12.03 -1.14
N PHE A 34 9.24 11.46 -1.13
CA PHE A 34 8.86 10.37 -2.03
C PHE A 34 7.35 10.32 -2.23
N ALA A 35 6.92 9.90 -3.42
CA ALA A 35 5.52 9.64 -3.68
C ALA A 35 5.37 8.52 -4.72
N PHE A 36 4.46 7.59 -4.46
CA PHE A 36 4.20 6.46 -5.35
C PHE A 36 2.76 5.95 -5.19
N VAL A 37 2.34 5.11 -6.12
CA VAL A 37 1.05 4.40 -6.06
C VAL A 37 1.37 2.92 -5.80
N PRO A 38 1.18 2.42 -4.56
CA PRO A 38 1.45 1.04 -4.23
C PRO A 38 0.39 0.14 -4.89
N TRP A 39 0.79 -0.62 -5.92
CA TRP A 39 -0.15 -1.35 -6.78
C TRP A 39 0.45 -2.64 -7.32
N ARG A 40 -0.32 -3.72 -7.31
CA ARG A 40 0.07 -5.05 -7.82
C ARG A 40 -0.90 -5.46 -8.93
N GLN A 41 -0.36 -5.88 -10.07
CA GLN A 41 -1.13 -6.28 -11.26
C GLN A 41 -0.89 -7.74 -11.69
N ASP A 42 -0.19 -8.49 -10.85
CA ASP A 42 0.28 -9.85 -11.10
C ASP A 42 -0.47 -10.88 -10.24
N CYS A 43 -1.57 -10.51 -9.60
CA CYS A 43 -2.26 -11.36 -8.62
C CYS A 43 -2.80 -12.68 -9.21
N GLY A 44 -3.19 -12.69 -10.49
CA GLY A 44 -3.57 -13.91 -11.21
C GLY A 44 -2.48 -14.99 -11.24
N SER A 45 -1.21 -14.61 -11.08
CA SER A 45 -0.08 -15.56 -11.00
C SER A 45 -0.17 -16.49 -9.78
N TYR A 46 -0.96 -16.13 -8.77
CA TYR A 46 -1.12 -16.87 -7.51
C TYR A 46 -2.45 -17.63 -7.42
N ARG A 47 -3.16 -17.81 -8.55
CA ARG A 47 -4.50 -18.45 -8.58
C ARG A 47 -4.53 -19.83 -7.91
N LEU A 48 -3.49 -20.65 -8.11
CA LEU A 48 -3.42 -22.02 -7.59
C LEU A 48 -3.28 -22.08 -6.06
N PHE A 49 -2.90 -20.99 -5.40
CA PHE A 49 -2.85 -20.90 -3.93
C PHE A 49 -4.19 -20.50 -3.30
N ASN A 50 -5.21 -20.21 -4.11
CA ASN A 50 -6.48 -19.65 -3.67
C ASN A 50 -7.68 -20.56 -4.02
N PRO A 51 -7.76 -21.80 -3.49
CA PRO A 51 -8.77 -22.78 -3.89
C PRO A 51 -10.21 -22.35 -3.58
N ALA A 52 -10.41 -21.52 -2.55
CA ALA A 52 -11.73 -21.03 -2.10
C ALA A 52 -12.05 -19.59 -2.54
N SER A 53 -11.24 -19.01 -3.43
CA SER A 53 -11.50 -17.66 -3.94
C SER A 53 -12.79 -17.63 -4.77
N GLY A 54 -13.65 -16.63 -4.53
CA GLY A 54 -14.90 -16.46 -5.25
C GLY A 54 -14.67 -16.32 -6.76
N ASN A 55 -15.53 -16.93 -7.57
CA ASN A 55 -15.52 -16.84 -9.03
C ASN A 55 -16.72 -16.02 -9.50
N PHE A 56 -16.50 -15.16 -10.49
CA PHE A 56 -17.52 -14.26 -11.02
C PHE A 56 -17.88 -14.60 -12.46
N GLU A 57 -19.02 -14.09 -12.93
CA GLU A 57 -19.55 -14.37 -14.28
C GLU A 57 -18.65 -13.86 -15.42
N ASN A 58 -17.75 -12.90 -15.12
CA ASN A 58 -16.76 -12.39 -16.07
C ASN A 58 -15.56 -13.35 -16.27
N GLY A 59 -15.55 -14.52 -15.62
CA GLY A 59 -14.49 -15.51 -15.71
C GLY A 59 -13.30 -15.26 -14.79
N LEU A 60 -13.29 -14.17 -14.01
CA LEU A 60 -12.23 -13.88 -13.04
C LEU A 60 -12.54 -14.46 -11.67
N SER A 61 -11.50 -14.78 -10.91
CA SER A 61 -11.59 -15.05 -9.48
C SER A 61 -11.18 -13.82 -8.66
N SER A 62 -11.69 -13.68 -7.44
CA SER A 62 -11.35 -12.56 -6.54
C SER A 62 -9.83 -12.44 -6.30
N SER A 63 -9.13 -13.56 -6.18
CA SER A 63 -7.67 -13.63 -6.05
C SER A 63 -6.91 -13.01 -7.22
N ASP A 64 -7.54 -12.88 -8.38
CA ASP A 64 -6.88 -12.48 -9.62
C ASP A 64 -6.82 -10.96 -9.76
N TYR A 65 -7.72 -10.24 -9.08
CA TYR A 65 -7.80 -8.78 -9.17
C TYR A 65 -6.54 -8.09 -8.66
N SER A 66 -6.14 -7.05 -9.41
CA SER A 66 -5.11 -6.10 -9.01
C SER A 66 -5.52 -5.37 -7.73
N ARG A 67 -4.54 -5.04 -6.89
CA ARG A 67 -4.78 -4.55 -5.53
C ARG A 67 -3.74 -3.55 -5.06
N SER A 68 -4.10 -2.78 -4.03
CA SER A 68 -3.23 -1.81 -3.36
C SER A 68 -2.10 -2.46 -2.56
N ASN A 69 -1.07 -2.91 -3.29
CA ASN A 69 0.22 -3.46 -2.84
C ASN A 69 0.28 -4.93 -2.37
N TRP A 70 -0.80 -5.68 -2.50
CA TRP A 70 -0.83 -7.06 -2.01
C TRP A 70 -1.62 -7.96 -2.95
N CYS A 71 -1.31 -9.25 -2.95
CA CYS A 71 -2.13 -10.28 -3.58
C CYS A 71 -2.40 -11.39 -2.55
N PRO A 72 -3.60 -12.00 -2.52
CA PRO A 72 -3.89 -13.13 -1.65
C PRO A 72 -2.87 -14.27 -1.84
N GLY A 73 -2.14 -14.60 -0.77
CA GLY A 73 -1.09 -15.63 -0.78
C GLY A 73 0.35 -15.11 -0.98
N THR A 74 0.59 -13.80 -0.87
CA THR A 74 1.93 -13.20 -1.02
C THR A 74 2.31 -12.28 0.13
N VAL A 75 3.62 -12.05 0.31
CA VAL A 75 4.14 -10.98 1.16
C VAL A 75 4.07 -9.63 0.43
N THR A 76 3.88 -8.54 1.18
CA THR A 76 4.08 -7.18 0.68
C THR A 76 5.49 -6.71 1.02
N ASN A 77 6.29 -6.47 -0.02
CA ASN A 77 7.65 -5.97 0.16
C ASN A 77 7.64 -4.52 0.65
N PRO A 78 8.59 -4.14 1.52
CA PRO A 78 8.81 -2.74 1.86
C PRO A 78 9.46 -1.98 0.70
N GLU A 79 9.11 -0.70 0.59
CA GLU A 79 9.90 0.30 -0.12
C GLU A 79 11.05 0.79 0.76
N PHE A 80 12.25 0.87 0.20
CA PHE A 80 13.41 1.46 0.87
C PHE A 80 13.66 2.85 0.28
N ILE A 81 13.10 3.86 0.94
CA ILE A 81 13.09 5.24 0.46
C ILE A 81 14.34 5.95 0.98
N ASP A 82 15.20 6.44 0.09
CA ASP A 82 16.33 7.28 0.47
C ASP A 82 15.82 8.66 0.91
N ILE A 83 16.07 9.02 2.18
CA ILE A 83 15.66 10.30 2.77
C ILE A 83 16.85 11.21 3.10
N GLY A 84 18.03 10.87 2.58
CA GLY A 84 19.26 11.67 2.67
C GLY A 84 19.90 11.65 4.07
N ASN A 85 20.82 12.59 4.28
CA ASN A 85 21.50 12.77 5.57
C ASN A 85 20.64 13.67 6.48
N LEU A 86 20.39 13.20 7.69
CA LEU A 86 19.66 13.94 8.71
C LEU A 86 20.64 14.63 9.65
N LYS A 87 20.36 15.88 10.02
CA LYS A 87 21.17 16.57 11.03
C LYS A 87 20.72 16.11 12.41
N ALA A 88 21.59 16.25 13.41
CA ALA A 88 21.16 16.08 14.79
C ALA A 88 20.07 17.11 15.12
N GLY A 89 18.97 16.66 15.73
CA GLY A 89 17.83 17.50 16.07
C GLY A 89 16.49 16.83 15.78
N THR A 90 15.42 17.62 15.86
CA THR A 90 14.05 17.17 15.61
C THR A 90 13.73 17.22 14.12
N HIS A 91 13.22 16.12 13.59
CA HIS A 91 12.71 15.99 12.23
C HIS A 91 11.27 15.45 12.25
N THR A 92 10.47 15.79 11.25
CA THR A 92 9.09 15.27 11.10
C THR A 92 8.94 14.49 9.80
N ILE A 93 8.46 13.25 9.90
CA ILE A 93 8.01 12.47 8.74
C ILE A 93 6.48 12.44 8.75
N THR A 94 5.86 12.77 7.61
CA THR A 94 4.40 12.71 7.43
C THR A 94 4.06 11.81 6.25
N VAL A 95 3.05 10.96 6.43
CA VAL A 95 2.47 10.12 5.37
C VAL A 95 1.07 10.63 5.06
N THR A 96 0.80 10.94 3.79
CA THR A 96 -0.49 11.42 3.31
C THR A 96 -1.04 10.48 2.24
N ILE A 97 -2.25 9.99 2.45
CA ILE A 97 -2.97 9.11 1.53
C ILE A 97 -4.41 9.64 1.37
N PRO A 98 -4.91 9.82 0.13
CA PRO A 98 -6.30 10.24 -0.10
C PRO A 98 -7.25 9.04 0.09
N GLN A 99 -7.53 8.69 1.35
CA GLN A 99 -8.38 7.56 1.73
C GLN A 99 -9.79 7.70 1.13
N GLY A 100 -10.32 6.61 0.59
CA GLY A 100 -11.69 6.54 0.06
C GLY A 100 -12.77 6.79 1.13
N ALA A 101 -13.91 7.33 0.69
CA ALA A 101 -15.07 7.52 1.54
C ALA A 101 -15.74 6.17 1.89
N PRO A 102 -16.38 6.05 3.06
CA PRO A 102 -17.17 4.86 3.40
C PRO A 102 -18.43 4.75 2.55
N GLU A 103 -18.94 3.53 2.38
CA GLU A 103 -20.16 3.22 1.63
C GLU A 103 -21.00 2.20 2.40
N GLY A 104 -22.14 2.62 2.95
CA GLY A 104 -22.94 1.78 3.84
C GLY A 104 -22.15 1.32 5.06
N ASN A 105 -22.00 0.00 5.22
CA ASN A 105 -21.21 -0.61 6.29
C ASN A 105 -19.74 -0.86 5.90
N SER A 106 -19.34 -0.47 4.69
CA SER A 106 -17.98 -0.65 4.18
C SER A 106 -17.12 0.60 4.41
N PHE A 107 -15.84 0.42 4.74
CA PHE A 107 -14.89 1.51 4.95
C PHE A 107 -13.50 1.16 4.43
N SER A 108 -12.80 2.16 3.91
CA SER A 108 -11.41 2.02 3.46
C SER A 108 -10.47 2.19 4.64
N ALA A 109 -9.36 1.48 4.62
CA ALA A 109 -8.30 1.61 5.62
C ALA A 109 -6.93 1.36 4.99
N TRP A 110 -5.90 1.94 5.60
CA TRP A 110 -4.51 1.78 5.17
C TRP A 110 -3.65 1.25 6.31
N ASN A 111 -3.11 0.05 6.12
CA ASN A 111 -2.15 -0.53 7.04
C ASN A 111 -0.74 -0.06 6.63
N VAL A 112 -0.16 0.83 7.43
CA VAL A 112 1.11 1.49 7.14
C VAL A 112 2.11 1.28 8.28
N SER A 113 3.37 1.05 7.94
CA SER A 113 4.49 1.05 8.89
C SER A 113 5.72 1.72 8.28
N GLY A 114 6.51 2.36 9.14
CA GLY A 114 7.75 3.03 8.75
C GLY A 114 8.83 2.80 9.80
N VAL A 115 10.04 2.47 9.35
CA VAL A 115 11.22 2.31 10.20
C VAL A 115 12.37 3.14 9.62
N LEU A 116 12.95 4.01 10.41
CA LEU A 116 14.15 4.77 10.06
C LEU A 116 15.39 3.88 10.17
N LEU A 117 16.22 3.88 9.12
CA LEU A 117 17.48 3.16 9.03
C LEU A 117 18.61 4.16 8.77
N GLY A 118 19.78 3.92 9.34
CA GLY A 118 20.96 4.74 9.16
C GLY A 118 22.22 3.98 9.56
N GLU A 119 23.36 4.45 9.05
CA GLU A 119 24.69 4.11 9.54
C GLU A 119 25.21 5.36 10.26
N GLU A 120 25.85 5.18 11.42
CA GLU A 120 26.40 6.25 12.26
C GLU A 120 27.82 6.64 11.85
#